data_AF-A0A939XHF9-F1
#
_entry.id   AF-A0A939XHF9-F1
#
_cell.length_a   1.000
_cell.length_b   1.000
_cell.length_c   1.000
_cell.angle_alpha   90.00
_cell.angle_beta   90.00
_cell.angle_gamma   90.00
#
_symmetry.space_group_name_H-M   'P 1'
#
loop_
_entity.id
_entity.type
_entity.pdbx_description
1 polymer ?
#
loop_
_entity_poly.entity_id
_entity_poly.type
_entity_poly.pdbx_seq_one_letter_code
_entity_poly.pdbx_strand_id
1 'polypeptide(L)'
;MHFNENISKEDLVKLPLKAFGGRIEVVDAPNKVADCVEYLSKQTALGFDTETKPCFNKGGKNKVALLQLATEDRAYLIRTCKIGLPRAVAAILADPNIIKTGVATADDINGLQKWTKFQANGFVDLSKYSTTFGIEACGLKKLCGITLGFRISKSQQLSNWEDDHLKTNQRIYGATDAWVGLAIYNKLRNFEKNMNNNLLKNIETKYQELYGGEPLLLRAPGRINLIGEHTDYNEGFVLPCAVSQAIYFAMGKRDDGKVCLNSYDFNSYCEFNVNQKQAPKEQWASYLYGITQIIQQKGFKIGGFNCVFGGDVPVGAGMSSSAALESGMCLGISTLYNLDLDKMEMARIGQQSEHEYVGVKCGIMDQFASIFGKENQCVRLDCRSLEYEYNNLVLGDCIFVLTDTKVKHSLASSEYNTRRAECATGIAAIQTKYPEVKTLRDVTIEMLDSVRDQISETVYNRCQFVIAEDARVIEACKQLNANNLAEFGKLLYGSHDGLSRLYQVSCKELDFLV
;
A
#
# COMPACT_ATOMS: atom_id res chain seq x y z
N MET A 1 -7.12 17.48 10.83
CA MET A 1 -8.59 17.43 10.63
C MET A 1 -9.00 15.99 10.84
N HIS A 2 -10.03 15.70 11.62
CA HIS A 2 -10.55 14.34 11.83
C HIS A 2 -12.06 14.35 11.55
N PHE A 3 -12.60 13.24 11.05
CA PHE A 3 -14.05 13.04 10.99
C PHE A 3 -14.56 12.59 12.36
N ASN A 4 -15.82 12.89 12.67
CA ASN A 4 -16.46 12.37 13.87
C ASN A 4 -16.78 10.89 13.70
N GLU A 5 -16.60 10.09 14.74
CA GLU A 5 -16.94 8.65 14.76
C GLU A 5 -18.43 8.43 14.45
N ASN A 6 -19.30 9.28 14.99
CA ASN A 6 -20.74 9.21 14.81
C ASN A 6 -21.39 10.59 14.73
N ILE A 7 -22.68 10.61 14.39
CA ILE A 7 -23.53 11.80 14.45
C ILE A 7 -24.89 11.42 15.06
N SER A 8 -25.32 12.20 16.06
CA SER A 8 -26.61 12.00 16.71
C SER A 8 -27.76 12.28 15.73
N LYS A 9 -28.96 11.73 16.00
CA LYS A 9 -30.14 12.03 15.18
C LYS A 9 -30.50 13.52 15.25
N GLU A 10 -30.34 14.13 16.42
CA GLU A 10 -30.63 15.54 16.68
C GLU A 10 -29.71 16.46 15.88
N ASP A 11 -28.40 16.18 15.88
CA ASP A 11 -27.44 16.97 15.11
C ASP A 11 -27.61 16.76 13.62
N LEU A 12 -27.96 15.55 13.20
CA LEU A 12 -28.22 15.27 11.80
C LEU A 12 -29.44 16.03 11.26
N VAL A 13 -30.46 16.33 12.09
CA VAL A 13 -31.62 17.14 11.68
C VAL A 13 -31.26 18.61 11.47
N LYS A 14 -30.26 19.12 12.20
CA LYS A 14 -29.77 20.51 12.08
C LYS A 14 -29.02 20.76 10.77
N LEU A 15 -28.51 19.71 10.12
CA LEU A 15 -27.80 19.84 8.85
C LEU A 15 -28.73 20.26 7.69
N PRO A 16 -28.23 21.01 6.69
CA PRO A 16 -29.01 21.41 5.54
C PRO A 16 -29.49 20.19 4.74
N LEU A 17 -30.74 20.20 4.30
CA LEU A 17 -31.29 19.16 3.43
C LEU A 17 -30.84 19.42 1.99
N LYS A 18 -30.17 18.45 1.38
CA LYS A 18 -29.77 18.50 -0.04
C LYS A 18 -30.23 17.26 -0.79
N ALA A 19 -30.31 17.39 -2.10
CA ALA A 19 -30.63 16.33 -3.04
C ALA A 19 -29.78 16.49 -4.30
N PHE A 20 -29.75 15.46 -5.15
CA PHE A 20 -29.05 15.51 -6.43
C PHE A 20 -29.59 16.63 -7.32
N GLY A 21 -28.69 17.50 -7.80
CA GLY A 21 -29.02 18.64 -8.67
C GLY A 21 -28.75 18.40 -10.15
N GLY A 22 -28.17 17.26 -10.52
CA GLY A 22 -27.83 16.94 -11.90
C GLY A 22 -28.99 16.39 -12.73
N ARG A 23 -28.69 15.97 -13.95
CA ARG A 23 -29.66 15.41 -14.90
C ARG A 23 -30.05 13.99 -14.50
N ILE A 24 -31.35 13.72 -14.38
CA ILE A 24 -31.88 12.39 -14.02
C ILE A 24 -32.57 11.74 -15.21
N GLU A 25 -32.02 10.61 -15.68
CA GLU A 25 -32.52 9.84 -16.81
C GLU A 25 -33.13 8.52 -16.37
N VAL A 26 -34.34 8.21 -16.85
CA VAL A 26 -35.02 6.93 -16.56
C VAL A 26 -34.85 6.01 -17.77
N VAL A 27 -34.19 4.87 -17.56
CA VAL A 27 -33.91 3.85 -18.57
C VAL A 27 -34.91 2.71 -18.38
N ASP A 28 -36.01 2.76 -19.13
CA ASP A 28 -37.15 1.85 -19.01
C ASP A 28 -37.53 1.15 -20.31
N ALA A 29 -36.72 1.34 -21.36
CA ALA A 29 -36.86 0.69 -22.65
C ALA A 29 -35.48 0.34 -23.22
N PRO A 30 -35.34 -0.76 -23.99
CA PRO A 30 -34.05 -1.19 -24.54
C PRO A 30 -33.31 -0.15 -25.38
N ASN A 31 -34.04 0.70 -26.12
CA ASN A 31 -33.45 1.75 -26.95
C ASN A 31 -32.75 2.87 -26.15
N LYS A 32 -33.04 3.01 -24.85
CA LYS A 32 -32.37 3.98 -23.95
C LYS A 32 -31.10 3.44 -23.31
N VAL A 33 -30.79 2.16 -23.50
CA VAL A 33 -29.63 1.50 -22.87
C VAL A 33 -28.33 1.96 -23.51
N ALA A 34 -28.31 2.22 -24.82
CA ALA A 34 -27.11 2.59 -25.55
C ALA A 34 -26.49 3.89 -25.00
N ASP A 35 -27.27 4.96 -24.92
CA ASP A 35 -26.82 6.28 -24.42
C ASP A 35 -26.32 6.21 -22.96
N CYS A 36 -27.01 5.42 -22.13
CA CYS A 36 -26.63 5.16 -20.75
C CYS A 36 -25.25 4.49 -20.66
N VAL A 37 -25.04 3.42 -21.43
CA VAL A 37 -23.78 2.67 -21.44
C VAL A 37 -22.64 3.50 -22.02
N GLU A 38 -22.88 4.24 -23.10
CA GLU A 38 -21.87 5.08 -23.73
C GLU A 38 -21.32 6.14 -22.76
N TYR A 39 -22.20 6.74 -21.95
CA TYR A 39 -21.78 7.73 -20.97
C TYR A 39 -21.11 7.11 -19.75
N LEU A 40 -21.69 6.04 -19.17
CA LEU A 40 -21.20 5.42 -17.94
C LEU A 40 -19.87 4.68 -18.12
N SER A 41 -19.63 4.07 -19.29
CA SER A 41 -18.37 3.36 -19.59
C SER A 41 -17.14 4.26 -19.66
N LYS A 42 -17.32 5.57 -19.81
CA LYS A 42 -16.23 6.56 -19.85
C LYS A 42 -15.85 7.09 -18.46
N GLN A 43 -16.55 6.67 -17.40
CA GLN A 43 -16.35 7.17 -16.05
C GLN A 43 -15.35 6.30 -15.29
N THR A 44 -14.58 6.91 -14.39
CA THR A 44 -13.66 6.18 -13.51
C THR A 44 -14.33 5.74 -12.20
N ALA A 45 -15.42 6.39 -11.81
CA ALA A 45 -16.17 6.09 -10.60
C ALA A 45 -17.65 6.47 -10.75
N LEU A 46 -18.51 5.66 -10.15
CA LEU A 46 -19.96 5.75 -10.16
C LEU A 46 -20.51 5.54 -8.76
N GLY A 47 -21.52 6.33 -8.40
CA GLY A 47 -22.41 6.04 -7.29
C GLY A 47 -23.34 4.89 -7.64
N PHE A 48 -23.54 3.95 -6.73
CA PHE A 48 -24.31 2.73 -6.93
C PHE A 48 -25.31 2.56 -5.78
N ASP A 49 -26.55 2.27 -6.15
CA ASP A 49 -27.62 1.87 -5.21
C ASP A 49 -28.62 0.96 -5.92
N THR A 50 -29.48 0.26 -5.16
CA THR A 50 -30.64 -0.45 -5.72
C THR A 50 -31.89 -0.26 -4.87
N GLU A 51 -33.05 -0.38 -5.50
CA GLU A 51 -34.34 -0.33 -4.81
C GLU A 51 -35.25 -1.50 -5.20
N THR A 52 -35.99 -2.00 -4.21
CA THR A 52 -36.91 -3.14 -4.34
C THR A 52 -38.31 -2.72 -3.89
N LYS A 53 -39.35 -3.35 -4.42
CA LYS A 53 -40.69 -3.20 -3.84
C LYS A 53 -40.68 -3.73 -2.39
N PRO A 54 -41.26 -3.01 -1.42
CA PRO A 54 -41.35 -3.48 -0.05
C PRO A 54 -42.06 -4.83 0.05
N CYS A 55 -41.51 -5.76 0.83
CA CYS A 55 -42.18 -7.00 1.20
C CYS A 55 -42.51 -6.95 2.70
N PHE A 56 -43.80 -7.10 3.04
CA PHE A 56 -44.27 -7.04 4.42
C PHE A 56 -44.40 -8.44 5.06
N ASN A 57 -44.05 -9.50 4.33
CA ASN A 57 -44.06 -10.88 4.81
C ASN A 57 -42.67 -11.28 5.31
N LYS A 58 -42.59 -11.90 6.49
CA LYS A 58 -41.34 -12.31 7.14
C LYS A 58 -40.59 -13.32 6.26
N GLY A 59 -39.41 -12.94 5.75
CA GLY A 59 -38.54 -13.77 4.92
C GLY A 59 -38.68 -13.59 3.40
N GLY A 60 -39.64 -12.81 2.91
CA GLY A 60 -39.77 -12.50 1.47
C GLY A 60 -38.86 -11.35 1.04
N LYS A 61 -38.10 -11.52 -0.06
CA LYS A 61 -37.38 -10.43 -0.74
C LYS A 61 -37.85 -10.35 -2.20
N ASN A 62 -38.37 -9.19 -2.62
CA ASN A 62 -38.71 -8.94 -4.01
C ASN A 62 -37.44 -8.80 -4.87
N LYS A 63 -37.59 -8.97 -6.20
CA LYS A 63 -36.48 -8.70 -7.12
C LYS A 63 -36.15 -7.21 -7.11
N VAL A 64 -34.88 -6.88 -7.40
CA VAL A 64 -34.45 -5.50 -7.63
C VAL A 64 -35.28 -4.91 -8.77
N ALA A 65 -35.98 -3.83 -8.50
CA ALA A 65 -36.89 -3.15 -9.43
C ALA A 65 -36.25 -1.92 -10.09
N LEU A 66 -35.25 -1.34 -9.42
CA LEU A 66 -34.51 -0.19 -9.89
C LEU A 66 -33.02 -0.33 -9.52
N LEU A 67 -32.15 -0.12 -10.51
CA LEU A 67 -30.71 0.09 -10.34
C LEU A 67 -30.42 1.57 -10.56
N GLN A 68 -29.70 2.19 -9.63
CA GLN A 68 -29.27 3.58 -9.75
C GLN A 68 -27.76 3.64 -9.96
N LEU A 69 -27.35 4.35 -11.01
CA LEU A 69 -25.94 4.66 -11.28
C LEU A 69 -25.79 6.17 -11.44
N ALA A 70 -24.92 6.79 -10.65
CA ALA A 70 -24.77 8.25 -10.62
C ALA A 70 -23.33 8.70 -10.81
N THR A 71 -23.19 9.87 -11.41
CA THR A 71 -21.96 10.68 -11.54
C THR A 71 -22.19 12.01 -10.83
N GLU A 72 -21.26 12.96 -10.94
CA GLU A 72 -21.43 14.28 -10.35
C GLU A 72 -22.54 15.10 -11.03
N ASP A 73 -22.76 14.93 -12.34
CA ASP A 73 -23.72 15.70 -13.13
C ASP A 73 -24.89 14.88 -13.70
N ARG A 74 -24.81 13.54 -13.74
CA ARG A 74 -25.90 12.68 -14.24
C ARG A 74 -26.22 11.48 -13.35
N ALA A 75 -27.49 11.12 -13.27
CA ALA A 75 -27.96 9.89 -12.65
C ALA A 75 -28.88 9.10 -13.59
N TYR A 76 -28.59 7.82 -13.75
CA TYR A 76 -29.36 6.86 -14.53
C TYR A 76 -30.16 5.94 -13.60
N LEU A 77 -31.47 5.95 -13.76
CA LEU A 77 -32.43 5.12 -13.05
C LEU A 77 -32.90 4.01 -13.98
N ILE A 78 -32.24 2.86 -13.89
CA ILE A 78 -32.45 1.70 -14.76
C ILE A 78 -33.57 0.84 -14.17
N ARG A 79 -34.72 0.79 -14.86
CA ARG A 79 -35.92 0.05 -14.42
C ARG A 79 -35.77 -1.43 -14.68
N THR A 80 -35.05 -2.15 -13.83
CA THR A 80 -34.81 -3.59 -13.98
C THR A 80 -36.08 -4.42 -13.99
N CYS A 81 -37.16 -3.96 -13.33
CA CYS A 81 -38.46 -4.61 -13.42
C CYS A 81 -39.11 -4.57 -14.82
N LYS A 82 -38.73 -3.61 -15.68
CA LYS A 82 -39.27 -3.46 -17.04
C LYS A 82 -38.39 -4.09 -18.11
N ILE A 83 -37.07 -3.91 -18.00
CA ILE A 83 -36.12 -4.30 -19.05
C ILE A 83 -35.11 -5.36 -18.61
N GLY A 84 -35.27 -5.93 -17.41
CA GLY A 84 -34.26 -6.79 -16.79
C GLY A 84 -32.96 -6.02 -16.50
N LEU A 85 -31.85 -6.74 -16.38
CA LEU A 85 -30.51 -6.15 -16.33
C LEU A 85 -29.82 -6.34 -17.69
N PRO A 86 -29.75 -5.31 -18.56
CA PRO A 86 -29.11 -5.44 -19.86
C PRO A 86 -27.64 -5.88 -19.72
N ARG A 87 -27.17 -6.78 -20.60
CA ARG A 87 -25.79 -7.31 -20.56
C ARG A 87 -24.73 -6.20 -20.63
N ALA A 88 -24.97 -5.15 -21.41
CA ALA A 88 -24.06 -4.02 -21.51
C ALA A 88 -23.94 -3.22 -20.20
N VAL A 89 -25.02 -3.12 -19.42
CA VAL A 89 -24.98 -2.53 -18.07
C VAL A 89 -24.28 -3.47 -17.10
N ALA A 90 -24.54 -4.77 -17.19
CA ALA A 90 -23.83 -5.78 -16.38
C ALA A 90 -22.32 -5.77 -16.64
N ALA A 91 -21.88 -5.47 -17.88
CA ALA A 91 -20.47 -5.30 -18.22
C ALA A 91 -19.82 -4.11 -17.47
N ILE A 92 -20.53 -2.99 -17.31
CA ILE A 92 -20.05 -1.85 -16.48
C ILE A 92 -19.91 -2.26 -15.01
N LEU A 93 -20.88 -3.02 -14.49
CA LEU A 93 -20.80 -3.54 -13.11
C LEU A 93 -19.64 -4.54 -12.95
N ALA A 94 -19.21 -5.20 -14.03
CA ALA A 94 -18.09 -6.14 -14.04
C ALA A 94 -16.73 -5.52 -14.38
N ASP A 95 -16.69 -4.27 -14.81
CA ASP A 95 -15.45 -3.60 -15.19
C ASP A 95 -14.63 -3.20 -13.94
N PRO A 96 -13.42 -3.74 -13.73
CA PRO A 96 -12.58 -3.37 -12.59
C PRO A 96 -12.04 -1.93 -12.66
N ASN A 97 -12.03 -1.31 -13.84
CA ASN A 97 -11.51 0.06 -14.02
C ASN A 97 -12.54 1.14 -13.67
N ILE A 98 -13.80 0.75 -13.45
CA ILE A 98 -14.88 1.64 -13.07
C ILE A 98 -15.24 1.31 -11.62
N ILE A 99 -14.98 2.24 -10.71
CA ILE A 99 -15.36 2.08 -9.31
C ILE A 99 -16.88 2.26 -9.15
N LYS A 100 -17.54 1.38 -8.41
CA LYS A 100 -18.96 1.49 -8.02
C LYS A 100 -19.04 1.62 -6.51
N THR A 101 -19.52 2.74 -6.00
CA THR A 101 -19.53 3.01 -4.56
C THR A 101 -20.94 3.17 -4.00
N GLY A 102 -21.21 2.50 -2.90
CA GLY A 102 -22.51 2.48 -2.22
C GLY A 102 -22.36 2.01 -0.77
N VAL A 103 -23.47 1.84 -0.06
CA VAL A 103 -23.46 1.38 1.34
C VAL A 103 -24.09 0.00 1.41
N ALA A 104 -23.40 -0.99 2.00
CA ALA A 104 -23.89 -2.35 2.15
C ALA A 104 -24.25 -3.05 0.82
N THR A 105 -23.41 -2.87 -0.19
CA THR A 105 -23.67 -3.25 -1.60
C THR A 105 -23.80 -4.75 -1.87
N ALA A 106 -23.39 -5.62 -0.95
CA ALA A 106 -23.39 -7.07 -1.17
C ALA A 106 -24.79 -7.64 -1.46
N ASP A 107 -25.81 -7.18 -0.73
CA ASP A 107 -27.20 -7.64 -0.92
C ASP A 107 -27.77 -7.16 -2.26
N ASP A 108 -27.41 -5.94 -2.67
CA ASP A 108 -27.81 -5.33 -3.94
C ASP A 108 -27.23 -6.09 -5.13
N ILE A 109 -25.92 -6.40 -5.08
CA ILE A 109 -25.21 -7.19 -6.09
C ILE A 109 -25.86 -8.56 -6.24
N ASN A 110 -26.10 -9.26 -5.13
CA ASN A 110 -26.79 -10.55 -5.11
C ASN A 110 -28.19 -10.45 -5.72
N GLY A 111 -28.90 -9.35 -5.48
CA GLY A 111 -30.20 -9.06 -6.07
C GLY A 111 -30.15 -8.89 -7.59
N LEU A 112 -29.17 -8.14 -8.10
CA LEU A 112 -28.96 -7.88 -9.53
C LEU A 112 -28.52 -9.15 -10.29
N GLN A 113 -27.70 -9.98 -9.67
CA GLN A 113 -27.23 -11.25 -10.26
C GLN A 113 -28.36 -12.28 -10.48
N LYS A 114 -29.56 -12.03 -9.94
CA LYS A 114 -30.79 -12.80 -10.24
C LYS A 114 -31.40 -12.42 -11.60
N TRP A 115 -31.08 -11.25 -12.14
CA TRP A 115 -31.50 -10.83 -13.47
C TRP A 115 -30.51 -11.29 -14.54
N THR A 116 -29.23 -10.95 -14.36
CA THR A 116 -28.14 -11.30 -15.28
C THR A 116 -26.90 -11.60 -14.46
N LYS A 117 -26.23 -12.73 -14.72
CA LYS A 117 -24.98 -13.09 -14.05
C LYS A 117 -23.84 -12.18 -14.52
N PHE A 118 -23.05 -11.69 -13.57
CA PHE A 118 -21.81 -10.95 -13.81
C PHE A 118 -20.86 -11.13 -12.61
N GLN A 119 -19.57 -11.01 -12.85
CA GLN A 119 -18.57 -10.92 -11.78
C GLN A 119 -18.57 -9.50 -11.25
N ALA A 120 -18.81 -9.29 -9.96
CA ALA A 120 -18.89 -7.95 -9.38
C ALA A 120 -17.49 -7.46 -9.04
N ASN A 121 -16.90 -6.61 -9.89
CA ASN A 121 -15.56 -6.04 -9.71
C ASN A 121 -15.65 -4.53 -9.45
N GLY A 122 -14.68 -3.98 -8.73
CA GLY A 122 -14.55 -2.53 -8.53
C GLY A 122 -15.64 -1.94 -7.62
N PHE A 123 -16.26 -2.74 -6.75
CA PHE A 123 -17.25 -2.24 -5.78
C PHE A 123 -16.58 -1.79 -4.48
N VAL A 124 -16.93 -0.59 -4.02
CA VAL A 124 -16.48 -0.02 -2.74
C VAL A 124 -17.67 0.12 -1.80
N ASP A 125 -17.69 -0.68 -0.75
CA ASP A 125 -18.67 -0.56 0.33
C ASP A 125 -18.23 0.52 1.33
N LEU A 126 -18.93 1.65 1.30
CA LEU A 126 -18.65 2.81 2.14
C LEU A 126 -18.81 2.53 3.63
N SER A 127 -19.63 1.55 4.02
CA SER A 127 -19.73 1.17 5.44
C SER A 127 -18.43 0.57 5.98
N LYS A 128 -17.64 -0.04 5.11
CA LYS A 128 -16.31 -0.59 5.43
C LYS A 128 -15.22 0.42 5.14
N TYR A 129 -15.28 1.11 4.00
CA TYR A 129 -14.26 2.08 3.62
C TYR A 129 -14.20 3.27 4.59
N SER A 130 -15.31 3.71 5.19
CA SER A 130 -15.29 4.84 6.13
C SER A 130 -14.59 4.53 7.46
N THR A 131 -14.45 3.26 7.84
CA THR A 131 -13.85 2.89 9.14
C THR A 131 -12.34 3.16 9.16
N THR A 132 -11.68 3.14 8.00
CA THR A 132 -10.26 3.52 7.87
C THR A 132 -10.01 4.99 8.22
N PHE A 133 -11.07 5.80 8.24
CA PHE A 133 -11.06 7.22 8.61
C PHE A 133 -11.60 7.47 10.02
N GLY A 134 -11.80 6.41 10.83
CA GLY A 134 -12.34 6.50 12.19
C GLY A 134 -13.84 6.76 12.25
N ILE A 135 -14.59 6.53 11.15
CA ILE A 135 -16.05 6.70 11.13
C ILE A 135 -16.72 5.35 11.40
N GLU A 136 -17.39 5.24 12.55
CA GLU A 136 -18.12 4.03 12.97
C GLU A 136 -19.60 4.04 12.52
N ALA A 137 -20.09 5.18 12.06
CA ALA A 137 -21.48 5.34 11.66
C ALA A 137 -21.85 4.46 10.45
N CYS A 138 -22.77 3.53 10.68
CA CYS A 138 -23.35 2.71 9.63
C CYS A 138 -24.56 3.41 8.97
N GLY A 139 -24.59 3.45 7.63
CA GLY A 139 -25.72 3.93 6.83
C GLY A 139 -25.50 5.27 6.12
N LEU A 140 -25.97 5.34 4.87
CA LEU A 140 -25.71 6.45 3.95
C LEU A 140 -26.03 7.84 4.52
N LYS A 141 -27.15 7.97 5.24
CA LYS A 141 -27.59 9.26 5.80
C LYS A 141 -26.60 9.81 6.83
N LYS A 142 -26.07 8.95 7.72
CA LYS A 142 -25.10 9.35 8.74
C LYS A 142 -23.75 9.66 8.12
N LEU A 143 -23.28 8.79 7.22
CA LEU A 143 -22.04 8.99 6.49
C LEU A 143 -22.05 10.32 5.74
N CYS A 144 -23.15 10.64 5.05
CA CYS A 144 -23.35 11.92 4.38
C CYS A 144 -23.24 13.10 5.35
N GLY A 145 -23.88 13.01 6.53
CA GLY A 145 -23.81 14.05 7.54
C GLY A 145 -22.40 14.30 8.08
N ILE A 146 -21.66 13.23 8.37
CA ILE A 146 -20.30 13.28 8.91
C ILE A 146 -19.30 13.79 7.87
N THR A 147 -19.39 13.32 6.62
CA THR A 147 -18.36 13.57 5.60
C THR A 147 -18.64 14.80 4.75
N LEU A 148 -19.90 15.06 4.41
CA LEU A 148 -20.30 16.13 3.48
C LEU A 148 -20.99 17.31 4.18
N GLY A 149 -21.35 17.19 5.45
CA GLY A 149 -21.95 18.28 6.23
C GLY A 149 -23.39 18.63 5.83
N PHE A 150 -24.11 17.72 5.18
CA PHE A 150 -25.52 17.88 4.84
C PHE A 150 -26.28 16.58 5.05
N ARG A 151 -27.61 16.67 5.15
CA ARG A 151 -28.49 15.49 5.26
C ARG A 151 -29.27 15.28 3.97
N ILE A 152 -29.70 14.05 3.76
CA ILE A 152 -30.55 13.64 2.64
C ILE A 152 -31.90 13.11 3.12
N SER A 153 -32.92 13.18 2.26
CA SER A 153 -34.25 12.65 2.57
C SER A 153 -34.26 11.13 2.44
N LYS A 154 -34.95 10.45 3.37
CA LYS A 154 -35.26 9.01 3.27
C LYS A 154 -36.75 8.70 3.09
N SER A 155 -37.54 9.70 2.69
CA SER A 155 -39.01 9.58 2.64
C SER A 155 -39.56 8.67 1.53
N GLN A 156 -38.72 8.21 0.59
CA GLN A 156 -39.16 7.36 -0.53
C GLN A 156 -38.62 5.92 -0.47
N GLN A 157 -37.88 5.56 0.58
CA GLN A 157 -37.26 4.24 0.73
C GLN A 157 -38.28 3.08 0.67
N LEU A 158 -39.50 3.28 1.20
CA LEU A 158 -40.56 2.27 1.21
C LEU A 158 -41.59 2.48 0.09
N SER A 159 -41.21 3.08 -1.04
CA SER A 159 -42.11 3.32 -2.18
C SER A 159 -42.32 2.07 -3.02
N ASN A 160 -43.41 2.03 -3.80
CA ASN A 160 -43.57 0.99 -4.83
C ASN A 160 -42.67 1.29 -6.04
N TRP A 161 -41.49 0.69 -6.07
CA TRP A 161 -40.52 0.84 -7.16
C TRP A 161 -40.88 0.09 -8.44
N GLU A 162 -41.94 -0.73 -8.40
CA GLU A 162 -42.52 -1.39 -9.57
C GLU A 162 -43.57 -0.54 -10.30
N ASP A 163 -44.00 0.60 -9.74
CA ASP A 163 -45.01 1.47 -10.36
C ASP A 163 -44.65 1.81 -11.82
N ASP A 164 -45.63 1.80 -12.72
CA ASP A 164 -45.42 2.01 -14.16
C ASP A 164 -44.63 3.28 -14.46
N HIS A 165 -44.79 4.32 -13.64
CA HIS A 165 -44.08 5.59 -13.77
C HIS A 165 -43.49 6.01 -12.42
N LEU A 166 -42.18 6.33 -12.41
CA LEU A 166 -41.54 6.90 -11.23
C LEU A 166 -41.96 8.36 -11.06
N LYS A 167 -42.54 8.68 -9.90
CA LYS A 167 -42.87 10.04 -9.51
C LYS A 167 -41.58 10.87 -9.36
N THR A 168 -41.69 12.19 -9.50
CA THR A 168 -40.56 13.12 -9.36
C THR A 168 -39.78 12.90 -8.06
N ASN A 169 -40.47 12.70 -6.94
CA ASN A 169 -39.81 12.47 -5.65
C ASN A 169 -39.05 11.13 -5.60
N GLN A 170 -39.56 10.08 -6.24
CA GLN A 170 -38.86 8.79 -6.36
C GLN A 170 -37.60 8.93 -7.23
N ARG A 171 -37.70 9.70 -8.33
CA ARG A 171 -36.56 9.98 -9.22
C ARG A 171 -35.45 10.73 -8.49
N ILE A 172 -35.80 11.81 -7.78
CA ILE A 172 -34.85 12.60 -7.01
C ILE A 172 -34.21 11.75 -5.91
N TYR A 173 -35.01 10.97 -5.18
CA TYR A 173 -34.49 10.10 -4.13
C TYR A 173 -33.50 9.06 -4.68
N GLY A 174 -33.88 8.30 -5.71
CA GLY A 174 -33.00 7.27 -6.28
C GLY A 174 -31.70 7.85 -6.84
N ALA A 175 -31.78 9.02 -7.50
CA ALA A 175 -30.59 9.72 -7.96
C ALA A 175 -29.71 10.21 -6.81
N THR A 176 -30.33 10.72 -5.74
CA THR A 176 -29.62 11.23 -4.55
C THR A 176 -28.88 10.12 -3.83
N ASP A 177 -29.49 8.96 -3.63
CA ASP A 177 -28.87 7.88 -2.87
C ASP A 177 -27.62 7.31 -3.56
N ALA A 178 -27.67 7.11 -4.88
CA ALA A 178 -26.47 6.73 -5.64
C ALA A 178 -25.42 7.86 -5.63
N TRP A 179 -25.81 9.10 -5.95
CA TRP A 179 -24.86 10.23 -6.03
C TRP A 179 -24.12 10.49 -4.72
N VAL A 180 -24.82 10.42 -3.58
CA VAL A 180 -24.20 10.63 -2.27
C VAL A 180 -23.12 9.60 -2.00
N GLY A 181 -23.30 8.35 -2.44
CA GLY A 181 -22.26 7.33 -2.37
C GLY A 181 -20.97 7.79 -3.06
N LEU A 182 -21.08 8.29 -4.30
CA LEU A 182 -19.94 8.83 -5.04
C LEU A 182 -19.31 10.04 -4.35
N ALA A 183 -20.13 10.97 -3.86
CA ALA A 183 -19.64 12.18 -3.20
C ALA A 183 -18.87 11.85 -1.90
N ILE A 184 -19.35 10.89 -1.11
CA ILE A 184 -18.65 10.41 0.10
C ILE A 184 -17.31 9.79 -0.28
N TYR A 185 -17.30 8.88 -1.26
CA TYR A 185 -16.07 8.23 -1.74
C TYR A 185 -15.02 9.25 -2.18
N ASN A 186 -15.41 10.21 -3.03
CA ASN A 186 -14.53 11.28 -3.51
C ASN A 186 -14.00 12.13 -2.34
N LYS A 187 -14.84 12.44 -1.35
CA LYS A 187 -14.43 13.21 -0.17
C LYS A 187 -13.40 12.48 0.68
N LEU A 188 -13.62 11.19 0.96
CA LEU A 188 -12.72 10.35 1.74
C LEU A 188 -11.40 10.10 1.01
N ARG A 189 -11.45 9.75 -0.28
CA ARG A 189 -10.26 9.58 -1.12
C ARG A 189 -9.42 10.84 -1.22
N ASN A 190 -10.06 12.01 -1.36
CA ASN A 190 -9.34 13.28 -1.35
C ASN A 190 -8.76 13.60 0.02
N PHE A 191 -9.44 13.22 1.11
CA PHE A 191 -8.93 13.38 2.47
C PHE A 191 -7.67 12.54 2.70
N GLU A 192 -7.69 11.27 2.27
CA GLU A 192 -6.53 10.37 2.29
C GLU A 192 -5.34 10.97 1.53
N LYS A 193 -5.58 11.43 0.29
CA LYS A 193 -4.56 12.10 -0.52
C LYS A 193 -4.00 13.37 0.14
N ASN A 194 -4.87 14.14 0.79
CA ASN A 194 -4.48 15.38 1.47
C ASN A 194 -3.71 15.14 2.77
N MET A 195 -3.98 14.05 3.51
CA MET A 195 -3.17 13.70 4.68
C MET A 195 -1.71 13.47 4.30
N ASN A 196 -1.45 12.77 3.19
CA ASN A 196 -0.09 12.52 2.71
C ASN A 196 0.59 13.81 2.19
N ASN A 197 -0.15 14.68 1.50
CA ASN A 197 0.36 15.99 1.07
C ASN A 197 0.64 16.96 2.23
N ASN A 198 -0.01 16.78 3.38
CA ASN A 198 0.17 17.67 4.52
C ASN A 198 1.53 17.48 5.21
N LEU A 199 2.08 16.26 5.20
CA LEU A 199 3.37 16.00 5.82
C LEU A 199 4.52 16.68 5.06
N LEU A 200 4.60 16.53 3.74
CA LEU A 200 5.60 17.22 2.92
C LEU A 200 5.53 18.74 3.11
N LYS A 201 4.32 19.30 3.13
CA LYS A 201 4.11 20.73 3.37
C LYS A 201 4.54 21.15 4.78
N ASN A 202 4.34 20.32 5.79
CA ASN A 202 4.82 20.59 7.14
C ASN A 202 6.37 20.58 7.20
N ILE A 203 7.00 19.63 6.52
CA ILE A 203 8.47 19.55 6.40
C ILE A 203 9.02 20.79 5.67
N GLU A 204 8.41 21.18 4.56
CA GLU A 204 8.76 22.40 3.82
C GLU A 204 8.59 23.66 4.67
N THR A 205 7.42 23.81 5.33
CA THR A 205 7.14 24.96 6.21
C THR A 205 8.17 25.03 7.33
N LYS A 206 8.48 23.89 7.97
CA LYS A 206 9.48 23.83 9.03
C LYS A 206 10.87 24.20 8.54
N TYR A 207 11.23 23.78 7.32
CA TYR A 207 12.49 24.21 6.69
C TYR A 207 12.52 25.73 6.49
N GLN A 208 11.46 26.31 5.93
CA GLN A 208 11.36 27.75 5.70
C GLN A 208 11.42 28.55 7.01
N GLU A 209 10.79 28.07 8.08
CA GLU A 209 10.87 28.67 9.42
C GLU A 209 12.29 28.67 9.99
N LEU A 210 13.04 27.57 9.81
CA LEU A 210 14.37 27.40 10.39
C LEU A 210 15.47 28.08 9.57
N TYR A 211 15.36 28.03 8.24
CA TYR A 211 16.47 28.34 7.32
C TYR A 211 16.10 29.36 6.24
N GLY A 212 14.82 29.64 6.01
CA GLY A 212 14.34 30.45 4.89
C GLY A 212 14.59 29.81 3.52
N GLY A 213 14.26 30.53 2.45
CA GLY A 213 14.48 30.10 1.07
C GLY A 213 13.59 28.96 0.60
N GLU A 214 13.73 28.57 -0.67
CA GLU A 214 13.01 27.42 -1.26
C GLU A 214 13.89 26.15 -1.15
N PRO A 215 13.44 25.11 -0.43
CA PRO A 215 14.17 23.85 -0.34
C PRO A 215 13.96 22.95 -1.57
N LEU A 216 14.91 22.06 -1.81
CA LEU A 216 14.69 20.85 -2.58
C LEU A 216 13.79 19.91 -1.78
N LEU A 217 12.65 19.51 -2.37
CA LEU A 217 11.70 18.58 -1.77
C LEU A 217 11.86 17.17 -2.33
N LEU A 218 11.90 16.17 -1.45
CA LEU A 218 12.12 14.76 -1.82
C LEU A 218 11.18 13.85 -1.06
N ARG A 219 10.94 12.67 -1.64
CA ARG A 219 10.15 11.58 -1.05
C ARG A 219 10.87 10.26 -1.30
N ALA A 220 11.08 9.47 -0.24
CA ALA A 220 11.61 8.12 -0.32
C ALA A 220 10.64 7.14 0.37
N PRO A 221 10.05 6.18 -0.35
CA PRO A 221 9.07 5.27 0.22
C PRO A 221 9.70 4.24 1.15
N GLY A 222 8.93 3.76 2.13
CA GLY A 222 9.21 2.49 2.79
C GLY A 222 8.95 1.32 1.83
N ARG A 223 9.18 0.10 2.31
CA ARG A 223 8.97 -1.12 1.51
C ARG A 223 8.42 -2.26 2.34
N ILE A 224 7.72 -3.16 1.66
CA ILE A 224 7.47 -4.51 2.16
C ILE A 224 8.18 -5.51 1.26
N ASN A 225 8.53 -6.64 1.82
CA ASN A 225 8.97 -7.79 1.04
C ASN A 225 7.80 -8.76 0.91
N LEU A 226 7.45 -9.13 -0.32
CA LEU A 226 6.34 -10.07 -0.52
C LEU A 226 6.79 -11.49 -0.22
N ILE A 227 7.99 -11.87 -0.66
CA ILE A 227 8.56 -13.21 -0.46
C ILE A 227 10.08 -13.18 -0.75
N GLY A 228 10.85 -14.14 -0.22
CA GLY A 228 12.31 -14.16 -0.38
C GLY A 228 13.07 -13.69 0.84
N GLU A 229 12.51 -13.81 2.04
CA GLU A 229 13.17 -13.37 3.27
C GLU A 229 14.51 -14.10 3.50
N HIS A 230 15.53 -13.36 3.94
CA HIS A 230 16.87 -13.86 4.24
C HIS A 230 17.63 -14.56 3.09
N THR A 231 17.20 -14.35 1.85
CA THR A 231 17.89 -14.83 0.65
C THR A 231 18.89 -13.79 0.11
N ASP A 232 18.67 -12.50 0.36
CA ASP A 232 19.42 -11.38 -0.20
C ASP A 232 20.93 -11.43 0.10
N TYR A 233 21.32 -11.66 1.35
CA TYR A 233 22.73 -11.83 1.73
C TYR A 233 23.30 -13.21 1.41
N ASN A 234 22.47 -14.13 0.93
CA ASN A 234 22.87 -15.42 0.38
C ASN A 234 22.92 -15.40 -1.16
N GLU A 235 22.89 -14.20 -1.77
CA GLU A 235 22.88 -13.98 -3.22
C GLU A 235 21.68 -14.60 -3.94
N GLY A 236 20.57 -14.77 -3.21
CA GLY A 236 19.34 -15.36 -3.68
C GLY A 236 18.43 -14.40 -4.45
N PHE A 237 17.12 -14.66 -4.43
CA PHE A 237 16.10 -13.81 -5.05
C PHE A 237 15.17 -13.19 -4.02
N VAL A 238 14.84 -11.91 -4.21
CA VAL A 238 13.83 -11.22 -3.39
C VAL A 238 12.73 -10.61 -4.26
N LEU A 239 11.54 -10.42 -3.69
CA LEU A 239 10.41 -9.80 -4.37
C LEU A 239 9.77 -8.67 -3.53
N PRO A 240 10.48 -7.56 -3.31
CA PRO A 240 9.92 -6.41 -2.61
C PRO A 240 8.98 -5.55 -3.46
N CYS A 241 8.18 -4.73 -2.79
CA CYS A 241 7.51 -3.57 -3.38
C CYS A 241 7.57 -2.37 -2.44
N ALA A 242 7.63 -1.18 -3.04
CA ALA A 242 7.55 0.07 -2.29
C ALA A 242 6.10 0.32 -1.83
N VAL A 243 5.94 0.94 -0.67
CA VAL A 243 4.62 1.30 -0.13
C VAL A 243 4.32 2.79 -0.30
N SER A 244 3.07 3.19 0.00
CA SER A 244 2.65 4.59 -0.04
C SER A 244 3.29 5.43 1.08
N GLN A 245 3.54 4.83 2.24
CA GLN A 245 4.24 5.47 3.35
C GLN A 245 5.67 5.80 2.95
N ALA A 246 6.15 6.98 3.33
CA ALA A 246 7.43 7.52 2.91
C ALA A 246 8.06 8.45 3.97
N ILE A 247 9.34 8.71 3.79
CA ILE A 247 10.05 9.80 4.44
C ILE A 247 10.18 10.95 3.44
N TYR A 248 9.83 12.14 3.91
CA TYR A 248 9.87 13.38 3.17
C TYR A 248 11.02 14.23 3.65
N PHE A 249 11.67 14.94 2.73
CA PHE A 249 12.82 15.78 3.01
C PHE A 249 12.63 17.16 2.39
N ALA A 250 13.11 18.18 3.09
CA ALA A 250 13.38 19.51 2.58
C ALA A 250 14.85 19.82 2.81
N MET A 251 15.60 20.06 1.73
CA MET A 251 17.05 20.24 1.82
C MET A 251 17.54 21.49 1.06
N GLY A 252 18.65 22.07 1.50
CA GLY A 252 19.29 23.17 0.78
C GLY A 252 20.76 23.35 1.15
N LYS A 253 21.55 23.88 0.20
CA LYS A 253 23.00 24.05 0.37
C LYS A 253 23.35 25.10 1.43
N ARG A 254 24.55 24.94 1.98
CA ARG A 254 25.24 25.89 2.84
C ARG A 254 26.69 26.05 2.38
N ASP A 255 27.24 27.22 2.64
CA ASP A 255 28.62 27.57 2.25
C ASP A 255 29.65 27.40 3.38
N ASP A 256 29.21 27.05 4.59
CA ASP A 256 30.05 26.95 5.80
C ASP A 256 30.53 25.53 6.12
N GLY A 257 30.22 24.56 5.25
CA GLY A 257 30.59 23.15 5.43
C GLY A 257 29.86 22.44 6.58
N LYS A 258 28.84 23.06 7.19
CA LYS A 258 28.03 22.43 8.25
C LYS A 258 26.90 21.61 7.65
N VAL A 259 26.64 20.45 8.24
CA VAL A 259 25.44 19.64 7.99
C VAL A 259 24.50 19.82 9.17
N CYS A 260 23.33 20.39 8.92
CA CYS A 260 22.30 20.67 9.91
C CYS A 260 21.09 19.77 9.65
N LEU A 261 20.81 18.83 10.56
CA LEU A 261 19.73 17.86 10.43
C LEU A 261 18.64 18.14 11.47
N ASN A 262 17.40 18.24 11.02
CA ASN A 262 16.23 18.38 11.88
C ASN A 262 15.24 17.25 11.60
N SER A 263 15.04 16.38 12.59
CA SER A 263 14.01 15.36 12.56
C SER A 263 12.69 15.95 13.06
N TYR A 264 11.72 16.08 12.16
CA TYR A 264 10.39 16.59 12.46
C TYR A 264 9.64 15.66 13.43
N ASP A 265 9.67 14.35 13.17
CA ASP A 265 8.93 13.35 13.95
C ASP A 265 9.44 13.23 15.39
N PHE A 266 10.76 13.35 15.59
CA PHE A 266 11.38 13.31 16.93
C PHE A 266 11.54 14.69 17.56
N ASN A 267 11.19 15.77 16.86
CA ASN A 267 11.47 17.15 17.25
C ASN A 267 12.92 17.32 17.75
N SER A 268 13.88 16.78 16.99
CA SER A 268 15.28 16.63 17.38
C SER A 268 16.20 17.27 16.33
N TYR A 269 17.32 17.81 16.79
CA TYR A 269 18.32 18.49 15.96
C TYR A 269 19.70 17.87 16.17
N CYS A 270 20.44 17.71 15.09
CA CYS A 270 21.83 17.27 15.10
C CYS A 270 22.63 18.10 14.09
N GLU A 271 23.86 18.47 14.44
CA GLU A 271 24.78 19.12 13.53
C GLU A 271 26.19 18.52 13.58
N PHE A 272 26.86 18.55 12.44
CA PHE A 272 28.27 18.18 12.32
C PHE A 272 28.91 18.92 11.15
N ASN A 273 30.23 19.02 11.14
CA ASN A 273 30.94 19.47 9.94
C ASN A 273 30.98 18.33 8.91
N VAL A 274 30.84 18.62 7.62
CA VAL A 274 30.90 17.61 6.55
C VAL A 274 32.17 16.75 6.63
N ASN A 275 33.30 17.33 7.06
CA ASN A 275 34.59 16.65 7.22
C ASN A 275 34.83 16.08 8.63
N GLN A 276 33.79 16.02 9.47
CA GLN A 276 33.90 15.50 10.83
C GLN A 276 34.13 13.99 10.81
N LYS A 277 35.16 13.52 11.54
CA LYS A 277 35.55 12.10 11.57
C LYS A 277 34.72 11.23 12.51
N GLN A 278 34.07 11.82 13.50
CA GLN A 278 33.33 11.10 14.53
C GLN A 278 31.84 11.19 14.26
N ALA A 279 31.15 10.06 14.29
CA ALA A 279 29.71 10.00 14.14
C ALA A 279 28.98 10.75 15.27
N PRO A 280 27.80 11.33 15.00
CA PRO A 280 26.94 11.90 16.03
C PRO A 280 26.52 10.88 17.09
N LYS A 281 26.06 11.37 18.25
CA LYS A 281 25.58 10.50 19.34
C LYS A 281 24.18 9.97 19.06
N GLU A 282 23.38 10.74 18.34
CA GLU A 282 22.01 10.39 17.99
C GLU A 282 22.00 9.25 16.96
N GLN A 283 21.37 8.14 17.32
CA GLN A 283 21.33 6.95 16.46
C GLN A 283 20.68 7.23 15.10
N TRP A 284 19.60 8.01 15.06
CA TRP A 284 18.95 8.39 13.80
C TRP A 284 19.86 9.23 12.90
N ALA A 285 20.72 10.07 13.48
CA ALA A 285 21.63 10.92 12.73
C ALA A 285 22.81 10.12 12.16
N SER A 286 23.14 8.97 12.76
CA SER A 286 24.21 8.08 12.29
C SER A 286 23.93 7.52 10.89
N TYR A 287 22.67 7.24 10.54
CA TYR A 287 22.27 6.86 9.17
C TYR A 287 22.62 7.96 8.16
N LEU A 288 22.21 9.21 8.44
CA LEU A 288 22.42 10.35 7.55
C LEU A 288 23.90 10.78 7.47
N TYR A 289 24.62 10.66 8.59
CA TYR A 289 26.05 10.86 8.67
C TYR A 289 26.80 9.84 7.80
N GLY A 290 26.44 8.55 7.89
CA GLY A 290 27.06 7.49 7.10
C GLY A 290 26.95 7.73 5.60
N ILE A 291 25.77 8.11 5.11
CA ILE A 291 25.57 8.51 3.70
C ILE A 291 26.50 9.65 3.30
N THR A 292 26.60 10.69 4.14
CA THR A 292 27.46 11.85 3.88
C THR A 292 28.93 11.43 3.75
N GLN A 293 29.41 10.58 4.67
CA GLN A 293 30.79 10.12 4.67
C GLN A 293 31.12 9.19 3.50
N ILE A 294 30.25 8.24 3.18
CA ILE A 294 30.48 7.28 2.09
C ILE A 294 30.51 7.97 0.73
N ILE A 295 29.65 8.97 0.51
CA ILE A 295 29.70 9.80 -0.71
C ILE A 295 31.07 10.48 -0.83
N GLN A 296 31.61 11.04 0.26
CA GLN A 296 32.95 11.64 0.25
C GLN A 296 34.06 10.61 0.01
N GLN A 297 33.98 9.42 0.64
CA GLN A 297 34.96 8.35 0.45
C GLN A 297 35.02 7.83 -0.99
N LYS A 298 33.89 7.88 -1.70
CA LYS A 298 33.79 7.58 -3.14
C LYS A 298 34.38 8.69 -4.04
N GLY A 299 34.88 9.79 -3.46
CA GLY A 299 35.56 10.86 -4.17
C GLY A 299 34.68 12.02 -4.60
N PHE A 300 33.39 12.00 -4.27
CA PHE A 300 32.47 13.10 -4.57
C PHE A 300 32.72 14.28 -3.64
N LYS A 301 32.69 15.49 -4.21
CA LYS A 301 32.87 16.74 -3.47
C LYS A 301 31.51 17.30 -3.08
N ILE A 302 31.23 17.31 -1.78
CA ILE A 302 30.02 17.89 -1.20
C ILE A 302 30.40 18.96 -0.16
N GLY A 303 29.50 19.92 0.03
CA GLY A 303 29.60 20.97 1.04
C GLY A 303 28.65 20.74 2.21
N GLY A 304 28.38 21.80 2.97
CA GLY A 304 27.36 21.78 4.02
C GLY A 304 25.95 21.90 3.45
N PHE A 305 24.95 21.40 4.18
CA PHE A 305 23.55 21.51 3.80
C PHE A 305 22.63 21.50 5.03
N ASN A 306 21.45 22.10 4.89
CA ASN A 306 20.34 21.96 5.82
C ASN A 306 19.44 20.82 5.34
N CYS A 307 18.88 20.05 6.27
CA CYS A 307 17.91 19.00 5.98
C CYS A 307 16.86 18.94 7.09
N VAL A 308 15.60 19.20 6.76
CA VAL A 308 14.45 18.82 7.61
C VAL A 308 13.83 17.58 7.02
N PHE A 309 13.55 16.58 7.85
CA PHE A 309 12.92 15.34 7.38
C PHE A 309 11.90 14.79 8.39
N GLY A 310 10.92 14.06 7.88
CA GLY A 310 9.92 13.33 8.67
C GLY A 310 9.05 12.45 7.77
N GLY A 311 8.33 11.49 8.34
CA GLY A 311 7.64 10.46 7.56
C GLY A 311 6.49 9.77 8.27
N ASP A 312 5.72 9.03 7.49
CA ASP A 312 4.62 8.19 7.93
C ASP A 312 4.96 6.68 7.86
N VAL A 313 6.22 6.34 7.58
CA VAL A 313 6.72 4.96 7.68
C VAL A 313 6.82 4.57 9.16
N PRO A 314 6.11 3.53 9.62
CA PRO A 314 6.15 3.14 11.03
C PRO A 314 7.56 2.70 11.46
N VAL A 315 8.12 3.38 12.46
CA VAL A 315 9.49 3.13 12.94
C VAL A 315 9.59 1.77 13.62
N GLY A 316 10.43 0.90 13.06
CA GLY A 316 10.71 -0.43 13.61
C GLY A 316 9.61 -1.47 13.37
N ALA A 317 8.65 -1.21 12.47
CA ALA A 317 7.60 -2.17 12.12
C ALA A 317 7.99 -3.11 10.95
N GLY A 318 9.28 -3.20 10.61
CA GLY A 318 9.76 -4.01 9.50
C GLY A 318 9.48 -3.43 8.10
N MET A 319 9.08 -2.16 7.98
CA MET A 319 8.81 -1.48 6.70
C MET A 319 10.00 -0.66 6.15
N SER A 320 11.19 -0.90 6.69
CA SER A 320 12.47 -0.26 6.33
C SER A 320 12.46 1.27 6.31
N SER A 321 12.05 1.86 7.43
CA SER A 321 12.22 3.29 7.66
C SER A 321 13.69 3.74 7.55
N SER A 322 14.66 2.90 7.93
CA SER A 322 16.10 3.21 7.79
C SER A 322 16.51 3.33 6.32
N ALA A 323 16.17 2.33 5.50
CA ALA A 323 16.50 2.36 4.08
C ALA A 323 15.79 3.50 3.32
N ALA A 324 14.55 3.84 3.69
CA ALA A 324 13.88 5.03 3.17
C ALA A 324 14.64 6.32 3.53
N LEU A 325 15.14 6.41 4.77
CA LEU A 325 15.90 7.55 5.26
C LEU A 325 17.23 7.71 4.49
N GLU A 326 17.97 6.61 4.37
CA GLU A 326 19.24 6.54 3.66
C GLU A 326 19.10 6.85 2.16
N SER A 327 18.10 6.23 1.51
CA SER A 327 17.84 6.41 0.08
C SER A 327 17.43 7.84 -0.24
N GLY A 328 16.55 8.44 0.57
CA GLY A 328 16.12 9.83 0.41
C GLY A 328 17.26 10.82 0.62
N MET A 329 18.11 10.57 1.61
CA MET A 329 19.31 11.38 1.86
C MET A 329 20.31 11.28 0.71
N CYS A 330 20.57 10.08 0.20
CA CYS A 330 21.50 9.86 -0.91
C CYS A 330 21.00 10.57 -2.18
N LEU A 331 19.71 10.41 -2.51
CA LEU A 331 19.07 11.11 -3.62
C LEU A 331 19.15 12.64 -3.44
N GLY A 332 18.95 13.13 -2.22
CA GLY A 332 18.99 14.55 -1.91
C GLY A 332 20.37 15.16 -2.04
N ILE A 333 21.41 14.52 -1.51
CA ILE A 333 22.80 14.97 -1.69
C ILE A 333 23.17 14.92 -3.18
N SER A 334 22.84 13.83 -3.88
CA SER A 334 23.11 13.68 -5.32
C SER A 334 22.50 14.82 -6.12
N THR A 335 21.22 15.12 -5.86
CA THR A 335 20.47 16.17 -6.56
C THR A 335 20.97 17.56 -6.18
N LEU A 336 21.23 17.83 -4.89
CA LEU A 336 21.75 19.13 -4.47
C LEU A 336 23.10 19.41 -5.14
N TYR A 337 24.03 18.46 -5.11
CA TYR A 337 25.40 18.67 -5.60
C TYR A 337 25.63 18.27 -7.06
N ASN A 338 24.59 17.84 -7.79
CA ASN A 338 24.68 17.34 -9.16
C ASN A 338 25.76 16.26 -9.30
N LEU A 339 25.69 15.22 -8.46
CA LEU A 339 26.71 14.17 -8.40
C LEU A 339 26.54 13.09 -9.48
N ASP A 340 25.39 13.08 -10.18
CA ASP A 340 25.04 12.09 -11.21
C ASP A 340 25.17 10.63 -10.74
N LEU A 341 24.92 10.37 -9.44
CA LEU A 341 24.89 9.01 -8.90
C LEU A 341 23.80 8.19 -9.60
N ASP A 342 24.14 6.99 -10.06
CA ASP A 342 23.13 6.07 -10.57
C ASP A 342 22.33 5.43 -9.40
N LYS A 343 21.15 4.91 -9.72
CA LYS A 343 20.25 4.32 -8.71
C LYS A 343 20.85 3.13 -7.95
N MET A 344 21.67 2.31 -8.60
CA MET A 344 22.31 1.16 -7.95
C MET A 344 23.44 1.61 -7.03
N GLU A 345 24.19 2.64 -7.43
CA GLU A 345 25.19 3.26 -6.57
C GLU A 345 24.54 3.89 -5.34
N MET A 346 23.40 4.57 -5.48
CA MET A 346 22.63 5.07 -4.33
C MET A 346 22.22 3.93 -3.38
N ALA A 347 21.73 2.81 -3.91
CA ALA A 347 21.33 1.66 -3.09
C ALA A 347 22.53 1.06 -2.32
N ARG A 348 23.69 0.95 -2.98
CA ARG A 348 24.93 0.46 -2.37
C ARG A 348 25.49 1.42 -1.30
N ILE A 349 25.38 2.73 -1.52
CA ILE A 349 25.77 3.74 -0.53
C ILE A 349 24.92 3.60 0.73
N GLY A 350 23.60 3.44 0.56
CA GLY A 350 22.68 3.18 1.68
C GLY A 350 23.05 1.91 2.45
N GLN A 351 23.20 0.79 1.74
CA GLN A 351 23.61 -0.48 2.35
C GLN A 351 24.95 -0.36 3.11
N GLN A 352 25.95 0.29 2.50
CA GLN A 352 27.26 0.48 3.12
C GLN A 352 27.16 1.35 4.38
N SER A 353 26.27 2.34 4.40
CA SER A 353 26.00 3.18 5.58
C SER A 353 25.46 2.33 6.74
N GLU A 354 24.49 1.49 6.46
CA GLU A 354 23.90 0.59 7.46
C GLU A 354 24.94 -0.41 8.02
N HIS A 355 25.88 -0.85 7.17
CA HIS A 355 26.95 -1.77 7.56
C HIS A 355 28.05 -1.14 8.42
N GLU A 356 28.48 0.08 8.10
CA GLU A 356 29.66 0.72 8.68
C GLU A 356 29.32 1.63 9.87
N TYR A 357 28.17 2.30 9.83
CA TYR A 357 27.82 3.33 10.81
C TYR A 357 26.71 2.88 11.77
N VAL A 358 25.86 1.93 11.36
CA VAL A 358 24.76 1.40 12.19
C VAL A 358 25.12 0.02 12.75
N GLY A 359 25.90 -0.77 12.01
CA GLY A 359 26.40 -2.08 12.42
C GLY A 359 25.51 -3.26 12.05
N VAL A 360 24.54 -3.06 11.15
CA VAL A 360 23.64 -4.12 10.67
C VAL A 360 24.13 -4.59 9.30
N LYS A 361 24.49 -5.87 9.16
CA LYS A 361 25.03 -6.45 7.91
C LYS A 361 23.95 -6.92 6.94
N CYS A 362 22.99 -6.04 6.66
CA CYS A 362 21.83 -6.28 5.78
C CYS A 362 22.21 -6.61 4.32
N GLY A 363 21.32 -7.24 3.56
CA GLY A 363 21.46 -7.27 2.10
C GLY A 363 21.03 -5.95 1.46
N ILE A 364 20.96 -5.92 0.12
CA ILE A 364 20.69 -4.69 -0.65
C ILE A 364 19.20 -4.42 -0.87
N MET A 365 18.33 -5.36 -0.50
CA MET A 365 16.91 -5.38 -0.85
C MET A 365 16.18 -4.09 -0.45
N ASP A 366 16.41 -3.61 0.77
CA ASP A 366 15.62 -2.52 1.35
C ASP A 366 15.87 -1.19 0.63
N GLN A 367 17.14 -0.84 0.46
CA GLN A 367 17.56 0.35 -0.28
C GLN A 367 17.19 0.24 -1.75
N PHE A 368 17.35 -0.95 -2.35
CA PHE A 368 16.93 -1.20 -3.72
C PHE A 368 15.43 -0.97 -3.91
N ALA A 369 14.57 -1.55 -3.06
CA ALA A 369 13.13 -1.42 -3.16
C ALA A 369 12.66 0.03 -3.03
N SER A 370 13.27 0.81 -2.13
CA SER A 370 12.98 2.23 -1.95
C SER A 370 13.28 3.06 -3.20
N ILE A 371 14.43 2.81 -3.86
CA ILE A 371 14.91 3.58 -5.01
C ILE A 371 14.26 3.15 -6.35
N PHE A 372 13.98 1.85 -6.49
CA PHE A 372 13.49 1.25 -7.75
C PHE A 372 11.97 1.04 -7.79
N GLY A 373 11.25 1.33 -6.70
CA GLY A 373 9.80 1.18 -6.63
C GLY A 373 9.05 1.89 -7.77
N LYS A 374 8.02 1.22 -8.29
CA LYS A 374 7.09 1.76 -9.29
C LYS A 374 5.66 1.51 -8.85
N GLU A 375 4.76 2.43 -9.22
CA GLU A 375 3.34 2.31 -8.91
C GLU A 375 2.76 1.00 -9.47
N ASN A 376 2.02 0.26 -8.64
CA ASN A 376 1.39 -1.03 -8.96
C ASN A 376 2.35 -2.13 -9.44
N GLN A 377 3.63 -2.09 -9.03
CA GLN A 377 4.61 -3.12 -9.38
C GLN A 377 5.43 -3.59 -8.17
N CYS A 378 5.76 -4.89 -8.13
CA CYS A 378 6.84 -5.43 -7.33
C CYS A 378 8.08 -5.66 -8.21
N VAL A 379 9.24 -5.77 -7.58
CA VAL A 379 10.52 -5.87 -8.30
C VAL A 379 11.20 -7.15 -7.86
N ARG A 380 11.31 -8.13 -8.76
CA ARG A 380 12.15 -9.30 -8.52
C ARG A 380 13.59 -8.85 -8.67
N LEU A 381 14.40 -9.01 -7.64
CA LEU A 381 15.83 -8.72 -7.68
C LEU A 381 16.60 -10.03 -7.53
N ASP A 382 17.54 -10.27 -8.44
CA ASP A 382 18.60 -11.25 -8.27
C ASP A 382 19.75 -10.60 -7.50
N CYS A 383 19.96 -11.01 -6.26
CA CYS A 383 20.95 -10.37 -5.37
C CYS A 383 22.40 -10.71 -5.73
N ARG A 384 22.64 -11.65 -6.65
CA ARG A 384 23.97 -11.98 -7.18
C ARG A 384 24.37 -11.07 -8.33
N SER A 385 23.56 -11.07 -9.38
CA SER A 385 23.81 -10.35 -10.63
C SER A 385 23.38 -8.88 -10.56
N LEU A 386 22.45 -8.57 -9.64
CA LEU A 386 21.75 -7.30 -9.54
C LEU A 386 20.83 -7.00 -10.73
N GLU A 387 20.58 -8.00 -11.58
CA GLU A 387 19.51 -7.94 -12.57
C GLU A 387 18.15 -7.95 -11.86
N TYR A 388 17.20 -7.19 -12.41
CA TYR A 388 15.89 -7.05 -11.82
C TYR A 388 14.78 -6.98 -12.87
N GLU A 389 13.59 -7.40 -12.46
CA GLU A 389 12.41 -7.49 -13.31
C GLU A 389 11.17 -6.97 -12.58
N TYR A 390 10.44 -6.07 -13.24
CA TYR A 390 9.18 -5.56 -12.72
C TYR A 390 8.04 -6.55 -13.00
N ASN A 391 7.28 -6.90 -11.97
CA ASN A 391 6.08 -7.73 -12.07
C ASN A 391 4.87 -6.87 -11.67
N ASN A 392 3.81 -6.93 -12.49
CA ASN A 392 2.60 -6.15 -12.22
C ASN A 392 1.84 -6.73 -11.02
N LEU A 393 1.46 -5.88 -10.06
CA LEU A 393 0.64 -6.27 -8.93
C LEU A 393 -0.85 -6.04 -9.25
N VAL A 394 -1.44 -6.96 -10.01
CA VAL A 394 -2.87 -6.95 -10.31
C VAL A 394 -3.62 -7.73 -9.24
N LEU A 395 -4.03 -7.04 -8.17
CA LEU A 395 -4.63 -7.68 -6.99
C LEU A 395 -6.15 -7.92 -7.13
N GLY A 396 -6.82 -7.34 -8.13
CA GLY A 396 -8.27 -7.46 -8.28
C GLY A 396 -9.02 -6.94 -7.05
N ASP A 397 -9.86 -7.78 -6.44
CA ASP A 397 -10.59 -7.45 -5.20
C ASP A 397 -9.75 -7.68 -3.92
N CYS A 398 -8.51 -8.16 -4.05
CA CYS A 398 -7.61 -8.37 -2.93
C CYS A 398 -6.84 -7.09 -2.58
N ILE A 399 -6.45 -6.99 -1.31
CA ILE A 399 -5.55 -5.95 -0.80
C ILE A 399 -4.45 -6.60 0.04
N PHE A 400 -3.27 -5.97 0.10
CA PHE A 400 -2.30 -6.30 1.13
C PHE A 400 -2.71 -5.65 2.44
N VAL A 401 -2.80 -6.45 3.50
CA VAL A 401 -3.02 -5.98 4.86
C VAL A 401 -1.72 -6.14 5.64
N LEU A 402 -1.16 -5.03 6.10
CA LEU A 402 0.02 -5.03 6.95
C LEU A 402 -0.42 -4.95 8.41
N THR A 403 -0.14 -6.00 9.18
CA THR A 403 -0.53 -6.10 10.59
C THR A 403 0.72 -6.06 11.47
N ASP A 404 0.90 -4.94 12.17
CA ASP A 404 1.96 -4.73 13.15
C ASP A 404 1.60 -5.44 14.46
N THR A 405 2.42 -6.39 14.90
CA THR A 405 2.25 -7.13 16.16
C THR A 405 2.30 -6.24 17.40
N LYS A 406 2.85 -5.02 17.27
CA LYS A 406 3.16 -4.09 18.38
C LYS A 406 4.15 -4.63 19.40
N VAL A 407 4.76 -5.80 19.15
CA VAL A 407 5.80 -6.39 19.99
C VAL A 407 7.17 -6.03 19.42
N LYS A 408 8.03 -5.48 20.28
CA LYS A 408 9.42 -5.14 19.92
C LYS A 408 10.38 -6.07 20.65
N HIS A 409 11.11 -6.89 19.91
CA HIS A 409 12.22 -7.66 20.46
C HIS A 409 13.53 -6.88 20.28
N SER A 410 14.22 -6.58 21.38
CA SER A 410 15.47 -5.82 21.42
C SER A 410 16.68 -6.52 20.77
N LEU A 411 16.51 -7.74 20.25
CA LEU A 411 17.57 -8.65 19.78
C LEU A 411 17.63 -8.81 18.25
N ALA A 412 16.83 -8.05 17.48
CA ALA A 412 16.71 -8.25 16.03
C ALA A 412 18.04 -8.13 15.27
N SER A 413 18.95 -7.23 15.69
CA SER A 413 20.24 -7.04 15.04
C SER A 413 21.26 -8.15 15.35
N SER A 414 21.24 -8.72 16.57
CA SER A 414 22.12 -9.84 16.93
C SER A 414 21.67 -11.14 16.26
N GLU A 415 20.36 -11.42 16.24
CA GLU A 415 19.81 -12.62 15.60
C GLU A 415 20.06 -12.63 14.09
N TYR A 416 19.95 -11.46 13.43
CA TYR A 416 20.25 -11.34 12.00
C TYR A 416 21.69 -11.78 11.68
N ASN A 417 22.66 -11.28 12.44
CA ASN A 417 24.08 -11.65 12.25
C ASN A 417 24.33 -13.13 12.59
N THR A 418 23.62 -13.68 13.59
CA THR A 418 23.65 -15.12 13.89
C THR A 418 23.18 -15.95 12.70
N ARG A 419 22.03 -15.63 12.08
CA ARG A 419 21.50 -16.36 10.92
C ARG A 419 22.47 -16.36 9.74
N ARG A 420 23.15 -15.23 9.50
CA ARG A 420 24.19 -15.13 8.48
C ARG A 420 25.39 -16.05 8.77
N ALA A 421 25.83 -16.11 10.03
CA ALA A 421 26.92 -16.99 10.44
C ALA A 421 26.54 -18.49 10.36
N GLU A 422 25.29 -18.83 10.68
CA GLU A 422 24.75 -20.18 10.50
C GLU A 422 24.78 -20.60 9.02
N CYS A 423 24.33 -19.73 8.11
CA CYS A 423 24.42 -19.99 6.67
C CYS A 423 25.87 -20.17 6.19
N ALA A 424 26.80 -19.31 6.66
CA ALA A 424 28.21 -19.41 6.32
C ALA A 424 28.84 -20.74 6.81
N THR A 425 28.41 -21.24 7.98
CA THR A 425 28.84 -22.54 8.51
C THR A 425 28.38 -23.68 7.60
N GLY A 426 27.13 -23.64 7.13
CA GLY A 426 26.61 -24.61 6.17
C GLY A 426 27.39 -24.58 4.84
N ILE A 427 27.64 -23.39 4.29
CA ILE A 427 28.46 -23.21 3.08
C ILE A 427 29.85 -23.83 3.27
N ALA A 428 30.53 -23.55 4.39
CA ALA A 428 31.87 -24.07 4.66
C ALA A 428 31.91 -25.61 4.71
N ALA A 429 30.88 -26.25 5.28
CA ALA A 429 30.78 -27.71 5.27
C ALA A 429 30.56 -28.26 3.86
N ILE A 430 29.69 -27.64 3.06
CA ILE A 430 29.42 -28.03 1.67
C ILE A 430 30.68 -27.91 0.81
N GLN A 431 31.46 -26.84 1.00
CA GLN A 431 32.71 -26.58 0.29
C GLN A 431 33.78 -27.67 0.49
N THR A 432 33.68 -28.50 1.54
CA THR A 432 34.58 -29.65 1.72
C THR A 432 34.41 -30.72 0.63
N LYS A 433 33.22 -30.80 0.03
CA LYS A 433 32.87 -31.74 -1.05
C LYS A 433 32.67 -31.05 -2.40
N TYR A 434 32.23 -29.79 -2.40
CA TYR A 434 31.93 -28.99 -3.58
C TYR A 434 32.65 -27.64 -3.52
N PRO A 435 33.97 -27.58 -3.79
CA PRO A 435 34.78 -26.36 -3.63
C PRO A 435 34.34 -25.17 -4.50
N GLU A 436 33.55 -25.43 -5.54
CA GLU A 436 32.99 -24.42 -6.45
C GLU A 436 31.84 -23.61 -5.85
N VAL A 437 31.17 -24.12 -4.80
CA VAL A 437 30.05 -23.45 -4.12
C VAL A 437 30.55 -22.19 -3.44
N LYS A 438 29.92 -21.04 -3.71
CA LYS A 438 30.26 -19.76 -3.09
C LYS A 438 29.19 -19.33 -2.10
N THR A 439 27.93 -19.50 -2.46
CA THR A 439 26.78 -19.11 -1.66
C THR A 439 25.70 -20.18 -1.69
N LEU A 440 24.70 -20.10 -0.80
CA LEU A 440 23.59 -21.06 -0.76
C LEU A 440 22.80 -21.09 -2.07
N ARG A 441 22.89 -20.05 -2.90
CA ARG A 441 22.33 -20.00 -4.24
C ARG A 441 22.96 -21.01 -5.23
N ASP A 442 24.16 -21.54 -4.95
CA ASP A 442 24.79 -22.61 -5.75
C ASP A 442 24.38 -24.02 -5.27
N VAL A 443 23.67 -24.11 -4.15
CA VAL A 443 23.48 -25.36 -3.41
C VAL A 443 22.15 -26.02 -3.76
N THR A 444 22.22 -27.32 -4.04
CA THR A 444 21.04 -28.19 -4.15
C THR A 444 20.75 -28.89 -2.81
N ILE A 445 19.53 -29.41 -2.63
CA ILE A 445 19.18 -30.16 -1.41
C ILE A 445 20.07 -31.41 -1.29
N GLU A 446 20.41 -32.05 -2.41
CA GLU A 446 21.29 -33.22 -2.44
C GLU A 446 22.72 -32.87 -1.95
N MET A 447 23.23 -31.69 -2.31
CA MET A 447 24.51 -31.21 -1.81
C MET A 447 24.46 -30.97 -0.29
N LEU A 448 23.40 -30.35 0.21
CA LEU A 448 23.19 -30.10 1.64
C LEU A 448 23.05 -31.42 2.42
N ASP A 449 22.26 -32.37 1.93
CA ASP A 449 22.08 -33.69 2.53
C ASP A 449 23.41 -34.45 2.66
N SER A 450 24.29 -34.29 1.66
CA SER A 450 25.58 -34.98 1.65
C SER A 450 26.51 -34.55 2.81
N VAL A 451 26.25 -33.42 3.46
CA VAL A 451 27.04 -32.91 4.60
C VAL A 451 26.24 -32.85 5.90
N ARG A 452 25.05 -33.45 5.96
CA ARG A 452 24.16 -33.40 7.12
C ARG A 452 24.81 -33.85 8.43
N ASP A 453 25.67 -34.87 8.37
CA ASP A 453 26.39 -35.38 9.55
C ASP A 453 27.54 -34.46 10.02
N GLN A 454 27.88 -33.42 9.26
CA GLN A 454 28.98 -32.49 9.55
C GLN A 454 28.51 -31.15 10.14
N ILE A 455 27.20 -30.90 10.16
CA ILE A 455 26.60 -29.65 10.62
C ILE A 455 25.51 -29.92 11.65
N SER A 456 25.17 -28.92 12.47
CA SER A 456 24.05 -29.05 13.39
C SER A 456 22.72 -29.06 12.65
N GLU A 457 21.69 -29.66 13.28
CA GLU A 457 20.32 -29.62 12.75
C GLU A 457 19.82 -28.18 12.52
N THR A 458 20.20 -27.25 13.41
CA THR A 458 19.93 -25.82 13.24
C THR A 458 20.50 -25.28 11.93
N VAL A 459 21.80 -25.49 11.68
CA VAL A 459 22.49 -25.01 10.47
C VAL A 459 21.89 -25.65 9.22
N TYR A 460 21.59 -26.96 9.27
CA TYR A 460 20.92 -27.67 8.18
C TYR A 460 19.57 -27.00 7.86
N ASN A 461 18.72 -26.75 8.87
CA ASN A 461 17.42 -26.14 8.69
C ASN A 461 17.51 -24.70 8.11
N ARG A 462 18.52 -23.91 8.52
CA ARG A 462 18.75 -22.57 7.93
C ARG A 462 19.06 -22.65 6.44
N CYS A 463 19.98 -23.55 6.06
CA CYS A 463 20.39 -23.71 4.67
C CYS A 463 19.23 -24.26 3.82
N GLN A 464 18.50 -25.25 4.34
CA GLN A 464 17.34 -25.83 3.69
C GLN A 464 16.26 -24.78 3.40
N PHE A 465 15.97 -23.90 4.36
CA PHE A 465 15.03 -22.81 4.16
C PHE A 465 15.47 -21.89 3.01
N VAL A 466 16.70 -21.39 3.03
CA VAL A 466 17.20 -20.44 2.01
C VAL A 466 17.12 -21.05 0.61
N ILE A 467 17.56 -22.31 0.45
CA ILE A 467 17.51 -23.02 -0.85
C ILE A 467 16.05 -23.14 -1.34
N ALA A 468 15.12 -23.50 -0.45
CA ALA A 468 13.71 -23.64 -0.80
C ALA A 468 13.05 -22.28 -1.09
N GLU A 469 13.44 -21.23 -0.38
CA GLU A 469 12.87 -19.89 -0.50
C GLU A 469 13.25 -19.22 -1.83
N ASP A 470 14.47 -19.43 -2.32
CA ASP A 470 14.88 -18.97 -3.66
C ASP A 470 13.99 -19.57 -4.76
N ALA A 471 13.73 -20.88 -4.69
CA ALA A 471 12.82 -21.54 -5.62
C ALA A 471 11.39 -21.00 -5.49
N ARG A 472 10.96 -20.69 -4.26
CA ARG A 472 9.64 -20.14 -3.96
C ARG A 472 9.43 -18.75 -4.55
N VAL A 473 10.45 -17.89 -4.54
CA VAL A 473 10.39 -16.53 -5.14
C VAL A 473 10.18 -16.61 -6.64
N ILE A 474 10.91 -17.50 -7.32
CA ILE A 474 10.73 -17.73 -8.75
C ILE A 474 9.33 -18.23 -9.07
N GLU A 475 8.82 -19.17 -8.28
CA GLU A 475 7.45 -19.66 -8.46
C GLU A 475 6.41 -18.57 -8.18
N ALA A 476 6.62 -17.75 -7.16
CA ALA A 476 5.73 -16.64 -6.83
C ALA A 476 5.62 -15.63 -7.98
N CYS A 477 6.73 -15.31 -8.65
CA CYS A 477 6.73 -14.44 -9.82
C CYS A 477 5.93 -15.04 -10.98
N LYS A 478 6.05 -16.36 -11.23
CA LYS A 478 5.24 -17.04 -12.25
C LYS A 478 3.74 -16.95 -11.92
N GLN A 479 3.35 -17.19 -10.67
CA GLN A 479 1.95 -17.14 -10.25
C GLN A 479 1.37 -15.72 -10.33
N LEU A 480 2.15 -14.69 -9.95
CA LEU A 480 1.75 -13.30 -10.12
C LEU A 480 1.55 -12.93 -11.60
N ASN A 481 2.49 -13.30 -12.47
CA ASN A 481 2.38 -13.01 -13.91
C ASN A 481 1.22 -13.77 -14.58
N ALA A 482 0.81 -14.91 -14.01
CA ALA A 482 -0.39 -15.64 -14.41
C ALA A 482 -1.69 -15.10 -13.75
N ASN A 483 -1.62 -14.04 -12.95
CA ASN A 483 -2.72 -13.50 -12.12
C ASN A 483 -3.36 -14.55 -11.18
N ASN A 484 -2.58 -15.54 -10.75
CA ASN A 484 -3.03 -16.62 -9.87
C ASN A 484 -2.75 -16.28 -8.41
N LEU A 485 -3.53 -15.34 -7.87
CA LEU A 485 -3.35 -14.83 -6.50
C LEU A 485 -3.57 -15.92 -5.43
N ALA A 486 -4.38 -16.95 -5.71
CA ALA A 486 -4.61 -18.04 -4.77
C ALA A 486 -3.35 -18.90 -4.56
N GLU A 487 -2.67 -19.29 -5.64
CA GLU A 487 -1.40 -20.02 -5.53
C GLU A 487 -0.28 -19.12 -5.01
N PHE A 488 -0.25 -17.84 -5.40
CA PHE A 488 0.67 -16.87 -4.80
C PHE A 488 0.50 -16.79 -3.27
N GLY A 489 -0.75 -16.70 -2.78
CA GLY A 489 -1.05 -16.71 -1.35
C GLY A 489 -0.57 -17.98 -0.63
N LYS A 490 -0.70 -19.16 -1.24
CA LYS A 490 -0.15 -20.42 -0.68
C LYS A 490 1.37 -20.37 -0.55
N LEU A 491 2.06 -19.73 -1.50
CA LEU A 491 3.50 -19.54 -1.41
C LEU A 491 3.87 -18.62 -0.24
N LEU A 492 3.10 -17.55 0.01
CA LEU A 492 3.30 -16.69 1.20
C LEU A 492 3.18 -17.49 2.51
N TYR A 493 2.17 -18.34 2.64
CA TYR A 493 2.03 -19.24 3.80
C TYR A 493 3.21 -20.20 3.93
N GLY A 494 3.68 -20.76 2.81
CA GLY A 494 4.85 -21.64 2.81
C GLY A 494 6.16 -20.94 3.18
N SER A 495 6.32 -19.68 2.81
CA SER A 495 7.44 -18.84 3.25
C SER A 495 7.38 -18.63 4.76
N HIS A 496 6.21 -18.25 5.29
CA HIS A 496 6.02 -18.05 6.73
C HIS A 496 6.27 -19.34 7.55
N ASP A 497 5.77 -20.49 7.11
CA ASP A 497 6.04 -21.78 7.79
C ASP A 497 7.55 -22.09 7.83
N GLY A 498 8.25 -21.82 6.71
CA GLY A 498 9.70 -21.93 6.63
C GLY A 498 10.41 -20.97 7.60
N LEU A 499 10.00 -19.70 7.63
CA LEU A 499 10.57 -18.69 8.54
C LEU A 499 10.34 -19.03 10.01
N SER A 500 9.17 -19.59 10.34
CA SER A 500 8.80 -19.97 11.70
C SER A 500 9.53 -21.23 12.15
N ARG A 501 9.46 -22.31 11.37
CA ARG A 501 9.93 -23.64 11.78
C ARG A 501 11.38 -23.92 11.44
N LEU A 502 11.80 -23.57 10.22
CA LEU A 502 13.14 -23.89 9.71
C LEU A 502 14.13 -22.76 9.97
N TYR A 503 13.73 -21.51 9.75
CA TYR A 503 14.60 -20.35 9.95
C TYR A 503 14.55 -19.77 11.36
N GLN A 504 13.46 -20.01 12.09
CA GLN A 504 13.24 -19.57 13.47
C GLN A 504 13.49 -18.07 13.66
N VAL A 505 12.85 -17.27 12.81
CA VAL A 505 12.85 -15.80 12.90
C VAL A 505 11.44 -15.23 13.12
N SER A 506 10.43 -16.10 13.19
CA SER A 506 9.08 -15.74 13.64
C SER A 506 8.98 -15.69 15.17
N CYS A 507 7.82 -15.30 15.69
CA CYS A 507 7.47 -15.37 17.09
C CYS A 507 6.00 -15.78 17.25
N LYS A 508 5.56 -16.07 18.47
CA LYS A 508 4.19 -16.52 18.75
C LYS A 508 3.13 -15.54 18.25
N GLU A 509 3.42 -14.25 18.33
CA GLU A 509 2.53 -13.18 17.88
C GLU A 509 2.44 -13.11 16.36
N LEU A 510 3.57 -13.30 15.66
CA LEU A 510 3.58 -13.38 14.19
C LEU A 510 2.86 -14.66 13.71
N ASP A 511 3.17 -15.80 14.32
CA ASP A 511 2.54 -17.10 14.01
C ASP A 511 1.04 -17.11 14.29
N PHE A 512 0.56 -16.30 15.25
CA PHE A 512 -0.87 -16.17 15.56
C PHE A 512 -1.63 -15.30 14.54
N LEU A 513 -0.95 -14.32 13.94
CA LEU A 513 -1.57 -13.42 12.95
C LEU A 513 -1.73 -14.08 11.57
N VAL A 514 -0.85 -15.02 11.23
CA VAL A 514 -0.87 -15.79 9.97
C VAL A 514 -1.83 -16.97 10.09
#